data_AF-A0A2N2LXK0-F1
#
_entry.id   AF-A0A2N2LXK0-F1
#
_cell.length_a   1.000
_cell.length_b   1.000
_cell.length_c   1.000
_cell.angle_alpha   90.00
_cell.angle_beta   90.00
_cell.angle_gamma   90.00
#
_symmetry.space_group_name_H-M   'P 1'
#
loop_
_entity.id
_entity.type
_entity.pdbx_description
1 polymer ?
#
loop_
_entity_poly.entity_id
_entity_poly.type
_entity_poly.pdbx_seq_one_letter_code
_entity_poly.pdbx_strand_id
1 'polypeptide(L)'
;MQRPRERMMNTLKVPSLPQQNTVLMYTSMVIRQYNKEKNMKPRGLLMIEHRLIEKVLSVAKQKATSMTENDYNPVFTETIVDFIKTYADRTHHGKEEDILFTELAKKNLDADNLLIMNELTKEHKQTRAKVKEVIELNEKYKGGDRKVVPMIVDGIVWLAGFYPVHIKKEDAVFFPNTEKYFDKSELDNLLNKFYEFDRNMIHEKYQNVYKAICS
;
A
#
# COMPACT_ATOMS: atom_id res chain seq x y z
N MET A 1 -14.07 -62.44 0.39
CA MET A 1 -13.25 -61.42 1.07
C MET A 1 -13.71 -60.03 0.65
N GLN A 2 -14.52 -59.37 1.48
CA GLN A 2 -14.92 -57.96 1.36
C GLN A 2 -14.54 -57.27 2.68
N ARG A 3 -13.99 -56.05 2.58
CA ARG A 3 -13.38 -55.32 3.71
C ARG A 3 -14.45 -54.67 4.61
N PRO A 4 -14.27 -54.66 5.94
CA PRO A 4 -15.19 -54.02 6.86
C PRO A 4 -14.84 -52.53 7.07
N ARG A 5 -15.73 -51.63 6.63
CA ARG A 5 -15.76 -50.22 7.07
C ARG A 5 -17.18 -49.82 7.44
N GLU A 6 -17.73 -50.48 8.46
CA GLU A 6 -18.93 -50.01 9.16
C GLU A 6 -18.75 -50.26 10.66
N ARG A 7 -18.06 -49.32 11.33
CA ARG A 7 -18.19 -49.09 12.77
C ARG A 7 -17.41 -47.84 13.15
N MET A 8 -18.12 -46.72 13.20
CA MET A 8 -17.96 -45.63 14.18
C MET A 8 -18.80 -44.43 13.71
N MET A 9 -20.12 -44.57 13.81
CA MET A 9 -20.99 -43.42 14.02
C MET A 9 -21.42 -43.51 15.48
N ASN A 10 -20.74 -42.76 16.36
CA ASN A 10 -21.40 -42.22 17.54
C ASN A 10 -20.62 -41.04 18.13
N THR A 11 -21.38 -39.93 18.23
CA THR A 11 -21.34 -38.92 19.28
C THR A 11 -20.10 -38.05 19.44
N LEU A 12 -20.03 -37.01 18.62
CA LEU A 12 -19.64 -35.68 19.10
C LEU A 12 -20.88 -34.79 19.07
N LYS A 13 -21.53 -34.59 20.23
CA LYS A 13 -22.50 -33.51 20.40
C LYS A 13 -21.73 -32.19 20.31
N VAL A 14 -21.70 -31.61 19.12
CA VAL A 14 -21.35 -30.20 18.96
C VAL A 14 -22.47 -29.40 19.65
N PRO A 15 -22.19 -28.48 20.57
CA PRO A 15 -23.23 -27.64 21.14
C PRO A 15 -23.87 -26.84 20.01
N SER A 16 -25.16 -27.05 19.75
CA SER A 16 -25.92 -26.24 18.82
C SER A 16 -26.10 -24.86 19.42
N LEU A 17 -25.26 -23.90 18.99
CA LEU A 17 -25.55 -22.48 19.20
C LEU A 17 -26.88 -22.16 18.49
N PRO A 18 -27.81 -21.42 19.11
CA PRO A 18 -29.10 -21.11 18.49
C PRO A 18 -28.87 -20.36 17.17
N GLN A 19 -29.35 -20.92 16.06
CA GLN A 19 -29.19 -20.38 14.69
C GLN A 19 -29.63 -18.91 14.57
N GLN A 20 -30.58 -18.46 15.39
CA GLN A 20 -31.08 -17.09 15.42
C GLN A 20 -30.00 -16.06 15.83
N ASN A 21 -29.07 -16.42 16.73
CA ASN A 21 -27.99 -15.53 17.15
C ASN A 21 -26.91 -15.37 16.07
N THR A 22 -26.77 -16.37 15.20
CA THR A 22 -25.75 -16.35 14.13
C THR A 22 -26.19 -15.40 13.00
N VAL A 23 -27.46 -15.48 12.56
CA VAL A 23 -28.00 -14.60 11.51
C VAL A 23 -28.00 -13.13 11.92
N LEU A 24 -28.34 -12.81 13.18
CA LEU A 24 -28.26 -11.42 13.68
C LEU A 24 -26.81 -10.92 13.73
N MET A 25 -25.85 -11.75 14.13
CA MET A 25 -24.43 -11.38 14.12
C MET A 25 -23.93 -11.09 12.70
N TYR A 26 -24.16 -11.99 11.74
CA TYR A 26 -23.77 -11.78 10.34
C TYR A 26 -24.44 -10.53 9.74
N THR A 27 -25.73 -10.35 9.97
CA THR A 27 -26.47 -9.17 9.51
C THR A 27 -25.88 -7.89 10.12
N SER A 28 -25.55 -7.90 11.41
CA SER A 28 -24.91 -6.75 12.06
C SER A 28 -23.48 -6.48 11.56
N MET A 29 -22.71 -7.51 11.22
CA MET A 29 -21.38 -7.36 10.61
C MET A 29 -21.48 -6.78 9.19
N VAL A 30 -22.40 -7.29 8.37
CA VAL A 30 -22.64 -6.78 7.01
C VAL A 30 -23.14 -5.34 7.05
N ILE A 31 -24.08 -5.01 7.95
CA ILE A 31 -24.57 -3.63 8.12
C ILE A 31 -23.45 -2.70 8.63
N ARG A 32 -22.61 -3.16 9.56
CA ARG A 32 -21.46 -2.37 10.02
C ARG A 32 -20.44 -2.14 8.91
N GLN A 33 -20.15 -3.15 8.10
CA GLN A 33 -19.24 -3.03 6.96
C GLN A 33 -19.82 -2.06 5.92
N TYR A 34 -21.09 -2.24 5.54
CA TYR A 34 -21.80 -1.35 4.63
C TYR A 34 -21.83 0.11 5.12
N ASN A 35 -22.12 0.34 6.41
CA ASN A 35 -22.12 1.69 6.98
C ASN A 35 -20.72 2.28 7.08
N LYS A 36 -19.70 1.45 7.30
CA LYS A 36 -18.28 1.87 7.30
C LYS A 36 -17.83 2.28 5.90
N GLU A 37 -18.24 1.54 4.88
CA GLU A 37 -17.98 1.87 3.47
C GLU A 37 -18.75 3.12 3.03
N LYS A 38 -20.02 3.25 3.43
CA LYS A 38 -20.88 4.41 3.12
C LYS A 38 -20.39 5.73 3.75
N ASN A 39 -19.68 5.66 4.88
CA ASN A 39 -19.12 6.83 5.57
C ASN A 39 -17.62 7.01 5.32
N MET A 40 -17.01 6.23 4.43
CA MET A 40 -15.60 6.36 4.08
C MET A 40 -15.38 7.67 3.29
N LYS A 41 -14.35 8.42 3.65
CA LYS A 41 -13.87 9.56 2.86
C LYS A 41 -12.69 9.11 1.98
N PRO A 42 -12.48 9.71 0.79
CA PRO A 42 -11.33 9.38 -0.07
C PRO A 42 -9.99 9.39 0.68
N ARG A 43 -9.72 10.44 1.48
CA ARG A 43 -8.50 10.53 2.31
C ARG A 43 -8.36 9.38 3.31
N GLY A 44 -9.47 8.85 3.82
CA GLY A 44 -9.45 7.74 4.77
C GLY A 44 -8.87 6.46 4.14
N LEU A 45 -9.10 6.24 2.85
CA LEU A 45 -8.53 5.12 2.12
C LEU A 45 -7.01 5.29 2.00
N LEU A 46 -6.53 6.45 1.55
CA LEU A 46 -5.10 6.80 1.49
C LEU A 46 -4.40 6.66 2.85
N MET A 47 -5.03 7.16 3.92
CA MET A 47 -4.49 7.06 5.28
C MET A 47 -4.37 5.60 5.78
N ILE A 48 -5.27 4.71 5.39
CA ILE A 48 -5.17 3.27 5.71
C ILE A 48 -3.92 2.69 5.05
N GLU A 49 -3.62 3.08 3.81
CA GLU A 49 -2.44 2.64 3.07
C GLU A 49 -1.16 3.16 3.70
N HIS A 50 -1.14 4.43 4.12
CA HIS A 50 -0.04 5.01 4.89
C HIS A 50 0.34 4.16 6.10
N ARG A 51 -0.66 3.66 6.84
CA ARG A 51 -0.39 2.81 8.02
C ARG A 51 0.31 1.50 7.66
N LEU A 52 0.08 0.94 6.47
CA LEU A 52 0.81 -0.25 6.02
C LEU A 52 2.23 0.14 5.55
N ILE A 53 2.35 1.22 4.78
CA ILE A 53 3.64 1.72 4.28
C ILE A 53 4.60 1.97 5.44
N GLU A 54 4.17 2.69 6.48
CA GLU A 54 4.98 2.95 7.67
C GLU A 54 5.41 1.67 8.40
N LYS A 55 4.50 0.70 8.57
CA LYS A 55 4.81 -0.57 9.24
C LYS A 55 5.88 -1.34 8.49
N VAL A 56 5.72 -1.47 7.16
CA VAL A 56 6.70 -2.19 6.32
C VAL A 56 8.05 -1.49 6.35
N LEU A 57 8.09 -0.16 6.19
CA LEU A 57 9.34 0.59 6.19
C LEU A 57 10.04 0.62 7.56
N SER A 58 9.27 0.64 8.65
CA SER A 58 9.82 0.53 10.00
C SER A 58 10.53 -0.82 10.21
N VAL A 59 9.89 -1.92 9.82
CA VAL A 59 10.50 -3.26 9.88
C VAL A 59 11.68 -3.37 8.91
N ALA A 60 11.56 -2.80 7.71
CA ALA A 60 12.62 -2.80 6.72
C ALA A 60 13.88 -2.10 7.24
N LYS A 61 13.72 -0.93 7.86
CA LYS A 61 14.80 -0.18 8.50
C LYS A 61 15.49 -1.00 9.58
N GLN A 62 14.73 -1.56 10.52
CA GLN A 62 15.30 -2.34 11.63
C GLN A 62 16.16 -3.51 11.12
N LYS A 63 15.66 -4.24 10.12
CA LYS A 63 16.38 -5.37 9.54
C LYS A 63 17.57 -4.93 8.69
N ALA A 64 17.44 -3.84 7.93
CA ALA A 64 18.55 -3.32 7.11
C ALA A 64 19.71 -2.82 7.98
N THR A 65 19.42 -2.16 9.11
CA THR A 65 20.48 -1.60 9.99
C THR A 65 21.39 -2.65 10.64
N SER A 66 20.97 -3.92 10.69
CA SER A 66 21.82 -5.02 11.18
C SER A 66 22.58 -5.75 10.07
N MET A 67 22.34 -5.44 8.79
CA MET A 67 22.97 -6.13 7.68
C MET A 67 24.42 -5.68 7.48
N THR A 68 25.26 -6.66 7.16
CA THR A 68 26.65 -6.53 6.76
C THR A 68 26.86 -7.22 5.41
N GLU A 69 28.06 -7.08 4.86
CA GLU A 69 28.43 -7.75 3.60
C GLU A 69 28.32 -9.28 3.66
N ASN A 70 28.41 -9.87 4.87
CA ASN A 70 28.44 -11.32 5.07
C ASN A 70 27.06 -11.97 5.20
N ASP A 71 26.04 -11.21 5.62
CA ASP A 71 24.68 -11.69 5.90
C ASP A 71 23.60 -10.94 5.09
N TYR A 72 24.03 -10.07 4.16
CA TYR A 72 23.12 -9.38 3.26
C TYR A 72 22.31 -10.35 2.40
N ASN A 73 21.00 -10.14 2.39
CA ASN A 73 20.04 -10.92 1.62
C ASN A 73 19.45 -10.07 0.47
N PRO A 74 19.83 -10.33 -0.80
CA PRO A 74 19.31 -9.59 -1.94
C PRO A 74 17.79 -9.76 -2.12
N VAL A 75 17.25 -10.94 -1.80
CA VAL A 75 15.80 -11.22 -1.90
C VAL A 75 15.00 -10.36 -0.91
N PHE A 76 15.57 -10.06 0.26
CA PHE A 76 14.93 -9.13 1.20
C PHE A 76 14.83 -7.73 0.59
N THR A 77 15.89 -7.23 -0.04
CA THR A 77 15.88 -5.92 -0.69
C THR A 77 14.91 -5.89 -1.87
N GLU A 78 14.89 -6.93 -2.69
CA GLU A 78 13.91 -7.08 -3.78
C GLU A 78 12.47 -7.07 -3.26
N THR A 79 12.20 -7.71 -2.12
CA THR A 79 10.87 -7.71 -1.49
C THR A 79 10.46 -6.30 -1.05
N ILE A 80 11.37 -5.53 -0.43
CA ILE A 80 11.10 -4.15 -0.03
C ILE A 80 10.88 -3.25 -1.26
N VAL A 81 11.70 -3.43 -2.30
CA VAL A 81 11.56 -2.70 -3.56
C VAL A 81 10.22 -3.02 -4.24
N ASP A 82 9.80 -4.30 -4.33
CA ASP A 82 8.50 -4.67 -4.91
C ASP A 82 7.35 -4.03 -4.14
N PHE A 83 7.42 -4.04 -2.80
CA PHE A 83 6.42 -3.39 -1.97
C PHE A 83 6.35 -1.89 -2.25
N ILE A 84 7.49 -1.18 -2.26
CA ILE A 84 7.49 0.27 -2.50
C ILE A 84 6.99 0.58 -3.92
N LYS A 85 7.50 -0.11 -4.95
CA LYS A 85 7.08 0.13 -6.34
C LYS A 85 5.61 -0.18 -6.58
N THR A 86 5.14 -1.31 -6.08
CA THR A 86 3.77 -1.77 -6.35
C THR A 86 2.78 -1.02 -5.46
N TYR A 87 3.02 -1.01 -4.15
CA TYR A 87 2.04 -0.55 -3.17
C TYR A 87 2.18 0.94 -2.85
N ALA A 88 3.37 1.38 -2.43
CA ALA A 88 3.55 2.78 -2.04
C ALA A 88 3.51 3.73 -3.25
N ASP A 89 4.12 3.35 -4.37
CA ASP A 89 4.18 4.19 -5.56
C ASP A 89 3.00 3.94 -6.48
N ARG A 90 2.92 2.78 -7.16
CA ARG A 90 1.91 2.59 -8.19
C ARG A 90 0.48 2.59 -7.64
N THR A 91 0.22 1.91 -6.51
CA THR A 91 -1.11 1.91 -5.89
C THR A 91 -1.42 3.24 -5.23
N HIS A 92 -0.60 3.64 -4.27
CA HIS A 92 -0.91 4.77 -3.41
C HIS A 92 -0.63 6.14 -4.07
N HIS A 93 0.63 6.46 -4.43
CA HIS A 93 0.90 7.71 -5.15
C HIS A 93 0.19 7.76 -6.51
N GLY A 94 -0.09 6.61 -7.14
CA GLY A 94 -0.90 6.55 -8.37
C GLY A 94 -2.32 7.08 -8.17
N LYS A 95 -2.99 6.75 -7.06
CA LYS A 95 -4.28 7.36 -6.71
C LYS A 95 -4.16 8.85 -6.47
N GLU A 96 -3.05 9.30 -5.92
CA GLU A 96 -2.82 10.71 -5.69
C GLU A 96 -2.57 11.46 -6.99
N GLU A 97 -1.57 11.07 -7.77
CA GLU A 97 -1.17 11.75 -9.01
C GLU A 97 -2.23 11.61 -10.12
N ASP A 98 -2.69 10.37 -10.41
CA ASP A 98 -3.53 10.09 -11.56
C ASP A 98 -5.01 10.48 -11.32
N ILE A 99 -5.42 10.57 -10.05
CA ILE A 99 -6.82 10.83 -9.70
C ILE A 99 -6.94 12.09 -8.84
N LEU A 100 -6.44 12.11 -7.60
CA LEU A 100 -6.69 13.22 -6.67
C LEU A 100 -6.12 14.56 -7.16
N PHE A 101 -4.84 14.60 -7.51
CA PHE A 101 -4.14 15.80 -7.96
C PHE A 101 -4.68 16.25 -9.32
N THR A 102 -5.04 15.30 -10.19
CA THR A 102 -5.71 15.60 -11.47
C THR A 102 -7.09 16.25 -11.26
N GLU A 103 -7.90 15.81 -10.29
CA GLU A 103 -9.17 16.47 -9.97
C GLU A 103 -8.96 17.81 -9.24
N LEU A 104 -7.98 17.90 -8.34
CA LEU A 104 -7.62 19.15 -7.66
C LEU A 104 -7.09 20.22 -8.62
N ALA A 105 -6.37 19.83 -9.69
CA ALA A 105 -5.90 20.75 -10.71
C ALA A 105 -7.03 21.44 -11.49
N LYS A 106 -8.26 20.90 -11.45
CA LYS A 106 -9.46 21.52 -12.04
C LYS A 106 -10.12 22.53 -11.10
N LYS A 107 -9.65 22.61 -9.84
CA LYS A 107 -10.17 23.51 -8.80
C LYS A 107 -9.32 24.77 -8.73
N ASN A 108 -9.90 25.85 -8.19
CA ASN A 108 -9.17 27.07 -7.91
C ASN A 108 -8.50 26.98 -6.53
N LEU A 109 -7.39 26.23 -6.45
CA LEU A 109 -6.63 26.08 -5.21
C LEU A 109 -6.00 27.42 -4.79
N ASP A 110 -5.92 27.64 -3.47
CA ASP A 110 -5.10 28.74 -2.96
C ASP A 110 -3.60 28.45 -3.18
N ALA A 111 -2.77 29.49 -3.07
CA ALA A 111 -1.34 29.41 -3.36
C ALA A 111 -0.63 28.37 -2.47
N ASP A 112 -1.03 28.25 -1.21
CA ASP A 112 -0.43 27.32 -0.24
C ASP A 112 -0.74 25.87 -0.60
N ASN A 113 -1.99 25.54 -0.93
CA ASN A 113 -2.37 24.20 -1.35
C ASN A 113 -1.74 23.81 -2.69
N LEU A 114 -1.62 24.75 -3.63
CA LEU A 114 -0.92 24.52 -4.88
C LEU A 114 0.58 24.28 -4.67
N LEU A 115 1.22 25.02 -3.75
CA LEU A 115 2.62 24.82 -3.39
C LEU A 115 2.83 23.42 -2.80
N ILE A 116 2.01 23.02 -1.83
CA ILE A 116 2.12 21.70 -1.20
C ILE A 116 1.91 20.58 -2.22
N MET A 117 0.90 20.67 -3.11
CA MET A 117 0.67 19.66 -4.15
C MET A 117 1.90 19.48 -5.06
N ASN A 118 2.55 20.59 -5.43
CA ASN A 118 3.77 20.57 -6.22
C ASN A 118 4.98 19.99 -5.45
N GLU A 119 5.07 20.24 -4.15
CA GLU A 119 6.08 19.60 -3.29
C GLU A 119 5.88 18.10 -3.19
N LEU A 120 4.66 17.63 -2.92
CA LEU A 120 4.33 16.20 -2.85
C LEU A 120 4.69 15.49 -4.17
N THR A 121 4.33 16.10 -5.30
CA THR A 121 4.72 15.57 -6.63
C THR A 121 6.24 15.47 -6.81
N LYS A 122 7.02 16.40 -6.26
CA LYS A 122 8.49 16.33 -6.28
C LYS A 122 9.01 15.25 -5.32
N GLU A 123 8.39 15.10 -4.16
CA GLU A 123 8.71 14.09 -3.16
C GLU A 123 8.49 12.67 -3.71
N HIS A 124 7.40 12.43 -4.45
CA HIS A 124 7.18 11.15 -5.16
C HIS A 124 8.29 10.86 -6.16
N LYS A 125 8.76 11.87 -6.91
CA LYS A 125 9.90 11.70 -7.83
C LYS A 125 11.19 11.38 -7.10
N GLN A 126 11.43 11.96 -5.92
CA GLN A 126 12.60 11.67 -5.09
C GLN A 126 12.59 10.23 -4.59
N THR A 127 11.46 9.72 -4.12
CA THR A 127 11.36 8.32 -3.67
C THR A 127 11.54 7.34 -4.82
N ARG A 128 10.95 7.61 -6.00
CA ARG A 128 11.18 6.82 -7.22
C ARG A 128 12.65 6.76 -7.61
N ALA A 129 13.35 7.90 -7.57
CA ALA A 129 14.78 7.96 -7.87
C ALA A 129 15.62 7.16 -6.86
N LYS A 130 15.31 7.27 -5.57
CA LYS A 130 16.00 6.49 -4.53
C LYS A 130 15.77 4.99 -4.67
N VAL A 131 14.54 4.56 -4.99
CA VAL A 131 14.23 3.15 -5.26
C VAL A 131 15.03 2.63 -6.45
N LYS A 132 15.14 3.42 -7.52
CA LYS A 132 15.97 3.06 -8.69
C LYS A 132 17.43 2.86 -8.31
N GLU A 133 18.00 3.76 -7.50
CA GLU A 133 19.37 3.63 -6.99
C GLU A 133 19.55 2.32 -6.18
N VAL A 134 18.62 2.00 -5.28
CA VAL A 134 18.65 0.75 -4.49
C VAL A 134 18.62 -0.49 -5.39
N ILE A 135 17.82 -0.47 -6.47
CA ILE A 135 17.78 -1.56 -7.46
C ILE A 135 19.15 -1.73 -8.11
N GLU A 136 19.73 -0.64 -8.63
CA GLU A 136 21.02 -0.67 -9.32
C GLU A 136 22.15 -1.18 -8.41
N LEU A 137 22.14 -0.78 -7.13
CA LEU A 137 23.08 -1.28 -6.14
C LEU A 137 22.89 -2.76 -5.86
N ASN A 138 21.64 -3.23 -5.75
CA ASN A 138 21.36 -4.65 -5.53
C ASN A 138 21.77 -5.51 -6.74
N GLU A 139 21.64 -5.01 -7.98
CA GLU A 139 22.19 -5.68 -9.16
C GLU A 139 23.72 -5.77 -9.12
N LYS A 140 24.42 -4.71 -8.69
CA LYS A 140 25.89 -4.75 -8.49
C LYS A 140 26.30 -5.79 -7.45
N TYR A 141 25.55 -5.89 -6.35
CA TYR A 141 25.78 -6.93 -5.34
C TYR A 141 25.62 -8.33 -5.93
N LYS A 142 24.59 -8.57 -6.72
CA LYS A 142 24.39 -9.85 -7.44
C LYS A 142 25.51 -10.12 -8.46
N GLY A 143 26.10 -9.07 -9.03
CA GLY A 143 27.31 -9.12 -9.86
C GLY A 143 28.62 -9.36 -9.10
N GLY A 144 28.58 -9.48 -7.77
CA GLY A 144 29.73 -9.81 -6.93
C GLY A 144 30.37 -8.64 -6.19
N ASP A 145 29.90 -7.40 -6.39
CA ASP A 145 30.42 -6.24 -5.66
C ASP A 145 29.82 -6.19 -4.26
N ARG A 146 30.54 -6.72 -3.26
CA ARG A 146 30.08 -6.73 -1.86
C ARG A 146 30.11 -5.34 -1.21
N LYS A 147 30.91 -4.41 -1.73
CA LYS A 147 31.14 -3.08 -1.13
C LYS A 147 29.94 -2.14 -1.24
N VAL A 148 28.93 -2.51 -2.04
CA VAL A 148 27.70 -1.73 -2.20
C VAL A 148 26.69 -1.94 -1.07
N VAL A 149 26.86 -2.96 -0.21
CA VAL A 149 25.88 -3.28 0.84
C VAL A 149 25.60 -2.10 1.77
N PRO A 150 26.59 -1.34 2.28
CA PRO A 150 26.32 -0.14 3.07
C PRO A 150 25.43 0.88 2.34
N MET A 151 25.65 1.08 1.03
CA MET A 151 24.85 2.01 0.23
C MET A 151 23.40 1.54 0.06
N ILE A 152 23.17 0.22 -0.04
CA ILE A 152 21.83 -0.36 -0.07
C ILE A 152 21.11 -0.12 1.25
N VAL A 153 21.80 -0.39 2.37
CA VAL A 153 21.27 -0.16 3.72
C VAL A 153 20.92 1.32 3.90
N ASP A 154 21.82 2.23 3.50
CA ASP A 154 21.57 3.67 3.56
C ASP A 154 20.36 4.08 2.72
N GLY A 155 20.16 3.47 1.55
CA GLY A 155 18.99 3.71 0.72
C GLY A 155 17.68 3.29 1.38
N ILE A 156 17.64 2.12 2.02
CA ILE A 156 16.47 1.64 2.78
C ILE A 156 16.21 2.54 4.00
N VAL A 157 17.27 2.90 4.74
CA VAL A 157 17.18 3.78 5.91
C VAL A 157 16.67 5.17 5.52
N TRP A 158 17.15 5.71 4.40
CA TRP A 158 16.68 6.98 3.85
C TRP A 158 15.18 6.92 3.53
N LEU A 159 14.73 5.87 2.81
CA LEU A 159 13.30 5.69 2.47
C LEU A 159 12.44 5.62 3.75
N ALA A 160 12.88 4.83 4.74
CA ALA A 160 12.16 4.70 6.00
C ALA A 160 12.14 5.98 6.85
N GLY A 161 13.13 6.88 6.68
CA GLY A 161 13.14 8.21 7.30
C GLY A 161 12.29 9.24 6.54
N PHE A 162 12.19 9.09 5.22
CA PHE A 162 11.49 10.01 4.33
C PHE A 162 9.96 9.90 4.47
N TYR A 163 9.42 8.68 4.32
CA TYR A 163 7.98 8.45 4.26
C TYR A 163 7.19 9.02 5.46
N PRO A 164 7.63 8.90 6.73
CA PRO A 164 6.89 9.48 7.85
C PRO A 164 6.71 11.00 7.78
N VAL A 165 7.69 11.74 7.22
CA VAL A 165 7.60 13.20 7.07
C VAL A 165 6.65 13.57 5.94
N HIS A 166 6.78 12.87 4.82
CA HIS A 166 5.90 12.98 3.65
C HIS A 166 4.44 12.67 4.00
N ILE A 167 4.18 11.50 4.58
CA ILE A 167 2.85 11.06 5.06
C ILE A 167 2.26 12.05 6.06
N LYS A 168 3.08 12.61 6.98
CA LYS A 168 2.58 13.62 7.92
C LYS A 168 2.13 14.90 7.20
N LYS A 169 2.83 15.32 6.15
CA LYS A 169 2.44 16.48 5.33
C LYS A 169 1.07 16.23 4.70
N GLU A 170 0.83 15.01 4.22
CA GLU A 170 -0.43 14.61 3.61
C GLU A 170 -1.57 14.49 4.61
N ASP A 171 -1.40 13.63 5.61
CA ASP A 171 -2.41 13.27 6.61
C ASP A 171 -2.87 14.49 7.41
N ALA A 172 -1.93 15.33 7.85
CA ALA A 172 -2.20 16.41 8.79
C ALA A 172 -2.52 17.74 8.11
N VAL A 173 -2.04 17.96 6.88
CA VAL A 173 -2.13 19.27 6.21
C VAL A 173 -2.83 19.17 4.86
N PHE A 174 -2.26 18.44 3.91
CA PHE A 174 -2.73 18.47 2.53
C PHE A 174 -4.14 17.90 2.36
N PHE A 175 -4.43 16.69 2.86
CA PHE A 175 -5.74 16.08 2.68
C PHE A 175 -6.86 16.87 3.39
N PRO A 176 -6.73 17.29 4.67
CA PRO A 176 -7.75 18.12 5.31
C PRO A 176 -7.98 19.45 4.58
N ASN A 177 -6.91 20.10 4.11
CA ASN A 177 -7.03 21.39 3.45
C ASN A 177 -7.65 21.29 2.06
N THR A 178 -7.39 20.20 1.33
CA THR A 178 -7.87 20.05 -0.05
C THR A 178 -9.23 19.37 -0.16
N GLU A 179 -9.66 18.60 0.85
CA GLU A 179 -10.99 17.98 0.87
C GLU A 179 -12.13 19.00 0.75
N LYS A 180 -11.95 20.22 1.27
CA LYS A 180 -12.95 21.30 1.27
C LYS A 180 -13.28 21.84 -0.14
N TYR A 181 -12.48 21.53 -1.16
CA TYR A 181 -12.71 21.96 -2.54
C TYR A 181 -13.68 21.05 -3.31
N PHE A 182 -14.06 19.94 -2.70
CA PHE A 182 -14.98 18.97 -3.27
C PHE A 182 -16.33 19.02 -2.56
N ASP A 183 -17.41 18.98 -3.34
CA ASP A 183 -18.71 18.66 -2.78
C ASP A 183 -18.85 17.16 -2.48
N LYS A 184 -19.96 16.77 -1.85
CA LYS A 184 -20.20 15.38 -1.49
C LYS A 184 -20.21 14.43 -2.71
N SER A 185 -20.84 14.83 -3.82
CA SER A 185 -20.91 14.00 -5.02
C SER A 185 -19.53 13.80 -5.64
N GLU A 186 -18.68 14.83 -5.59
CA GLU A 186 -17.30 14.75 -6.07
C GLU A 186 -16.44 13.85 -5.17
N LEU A 187 -16.61 13.93 -3.85
CA LEU A 187 -15.93 13.02 -2.91
C LEU A 187 -16.38 11.57 -3.09
N ASP A 188 -17.67 11.33 -3.26
CA ASP A 188 -18.22 9.98 -3.53
C ASP A 188 -17.67 9.44 -4.87
N ASN A 189 -17.56 10.29 -5.89
CA ASN A 189 -16.94 9.92 -7.18
C ASN A 189 -15.43 9.63 -7.05
N LEU A 190 -14.68 10.47 -6.32
CA LEU A 190 -13.25 10.23 -6.05
C LEU A 190 -13.03 8.88 -5.35
N LEU A 191 -13.85 8.58 -4.34
CA LEU A 191 -13.77 7.31 -3.62
C LEU A 191 -14.06 6.13 -4.56
N ASN A 192 -15.06 6.23 -5.43
CA ASN A 192 -15.36 5.19 -6.41
C ASN A 192 -14.20 4.97 -7.40
N LYS A 193 -13.56 6.04 -7.86
CA LYS A 193 -12.35 5.95 -8.71
C LYS A 193 -11.20 5.26 -7.98
N PHE A 194 -10.99 5.54 -6.69
CA PHE A 194 -9.98 4.82 -5.89
C PHE A 194 -10.28 3.33 -5.79
N TYR A 195 -11.53 2.95 -5.51
CA TYR A 195 -11.90 1.54 -5.48
C TYR A 195 -11.74 0.84 -6.83
N GLU A 196 -12.06 1.51 -7.93
CA GLU A 196 -11.83 0.97 -9.27
C GLU A 196 -10.35 0.80 -9.57
N PHE A 197 -9.54 1.80 -9.22
CA PHE A 197 -8.09 1.74 -9.35
C PHE A 197 -7.52 0.53 -8.61
N ASP A 198 -7.90 0.33 -7.35
CA ASP A 198 -7.46 -0.79 -6.53
C ASP A 198 -7.89 -2.16 -7.12
N ARG A 199 -9.13 -2.27 -7.64
CA ARG A 199 -9.60 -3.49 -8.31
C ARG A 199 -8.77 -3.84 -9.55
N ASN A 200 -8.27 -2.84 -10.27
CA ASN A 200 -7.49 -3.02 -11.48
C ASN A 200 -6.01 -3.32 -11.21
N MET A 201 -5.49 -3.01 -10.02
CA MET A 201 -4.06 -3.17 -9.69
C MET A 201 -3.52 -4.58 -9.92
N ILE A 202 -4.30 -5.62 -9.61
CA ILE A 202 -3.84 -7.01 -9.82
C ILE A 202 -3.73 -7.35 -11.31
N HIS A 203 -4.68 -6.87 -12.11
CA HIS A 203 -4.67 -7.08 -13.55
C HIS A 203 -3.53 -6.31 -14.20
N GLU A 204 -3.31 -5.06 -13.78
CA GLU A 204 -2.19 -4.23 -14.25
C GLU A 204 -0.84 -4.90 -13.92
N LYS A 205 -0.65 -5.38 -12.68
CA LYS A 205 0.59 -6.05 -12.26
C LYS A 205 0.91 -7.23 -13.18
N TYR A 206 -0.06 -8.13 -13.42
CA TYR A 206 0.20 -9.33 -14.23
C TYR A 206 0.25 -9.06 -15.73
N GLN A 207 -0.41 -8.02 -16.25
CA GLN A 207 -0.20 -7.56 -17.62
C GLN A 207 1.24 -7.05 -17.83
N ASN A 208 1.80 -6.34 -16.85
CA ASN A 208 3.19 -5.90 -16.90
C ASN A 208 4.18 -7.07 -16.82
N VAL A 209 3.88 -8.10 -16.02
CA VAL A 209 4.66 -9.35 -16.01
C VAL A 209 4.62 -10.03 -17.38
N TYR A 210 3.45 -10.18 -17.99
CA TYR A 210 3.31 -10.74 -19.34
C TYR A 210 4.19 -9.99 -20.35
N LYS A 211 4.10 -8.66 -20.38
CA LYS A 211 4.91 -7.81 -21.26
C LYS A 211 6.41 -8.01 -21.03
N ALA A 212 6.85 -8.09 -19.78
CA ALA A 212 8.27 -8.26 -19.43
C ALA A 212 8.83 -9.63 -19.81
N ILE A 213 8.00 -10.68 -19.91
CA ILE A 213 8.42 -12.01 -20.38
C ILE A 213 8.47 -12.07 -21.91
N CYS A 214 7.60 -11.30 -22.58
CA CYS A 214 7.56 -11.24 -24.04
C CYS A 214 8.62 -10.31 -24.67
N SER A 215 9.15 -9.36 -23.90
CA SER A 215 10.24 -8.46 -24.30
C SER A 215 11.61 -9.11 -24.18
#